data_AF-A0A7G1IDE6-F1
#
_entry.id   AF-A0A7G1IDE6-F1
#
_cell.length_a   1.000
_cell.length_b   1.000
_cell.length_c   1.000
_cell.angle_alpha   90.00
_cell.angle_beta   90.00
_cell.angle_gamma   90.00
#
_symmetry.space_group_name_H-M   'P 1'
#
loop_
_entity.id
_entity.type
_entity.pdbx_description
1 polymer ?
#
loop_
_entity_poly.entity_id
_entity_poly.type
_entity_poly.pdbx_seq_one_letter_code
_entity_poly.pdbx_strand_id
1 'polypeptide(L)'
;MRGRLMDQRCAGGAMAVAVTDARRAAAAIDAAGAADVAVAVINSEHSVVLSGPESQLAAVSQVLRSRDVRLTPLGTTHAFHSPMMASVIADVAAAAAMADPRPPDIPMLSSVTAHTGDQVADPAYWGRQVRDPVLFGDAVRAPVIPTGAVFVDLSPSGVLAEIVAVNRAALAEHLVRLDRHDQAPPSGRLLLGLRDRGIPIDWSGTALHRRARRIALPTYPFRQTRYWPRLRAAGGAPFLSPVRLASVVWTPLDAGTSAIAWTRPVVLAPQAAAPVVEALRNRLPGCRTVPDWDKVLHADLGRATRLLESALQSAEAIVDLTGVGGAGPADATDPARDWISLRSAMAVASASRQVPVVSVTAGAADVPGSALNRPDQAAVWGFVRSARAEAPGISWRLIDCDGTVDAQTVSAEMLRNDHSEIALRSTLRLAPMLIDTPGTAGKAGLTGLTGPLDTVVIGGGTGGIAARMIERCARNGARRVVLVARNPPVQPVAGPPGCVVEWAQADVAVRADVERLARSLPQGSVSLVIAAPGSFATR
;
A
#
# COMPACT_ATOMS: atom_id res chain seq x y z
N MET A 1 34.91 -5.37 -27.89
CA MET A 1 36.29 -4.91 -28.20
C MET A 1 37.34 -5.65 -27.37
N ARG A 2 37.31 -5.57 -26.04
CA ARG A 2 38.23 -6.30 -25.13
C ARG A 2 38.45 -7.77 -25.52
N GLY A 3 37.37 -8.56 -25.65
CA GLY A 3 37.47 -9.98 -26.00
C GLY A 3 38.24 -10.23 -27.32
N ARG A 4 37.97 -9.43 -28.36
CA ARG A 4 38.68 -9.50 -29.65
C ARG A 4 40.17 -9.18 -29.52
N LEU A 5 40.52 -8.16 -28.73
CA LEU A 5 41.92 -7.77 -28.52
C LEU A 5 42.72 -8.87 -27.82
N MET A 6 42.13 -9.46 -26.78
CA MET A 6 42.73 -10.56 -26.03
C MET A 6 42.91 -11.80 -26.91
N ASP A 7 41.88 -12.17 -27.67
CA ASP A 7 41.91 -13.34 -28.57
C ASP A 7 43.00 -13.24 -29.64
N GLN A 8 43.25 -12.03 -30.15
CA GLN A 8 44.25 -11.80 -31.20
C GLN A 8 45.70 -11.77 -30.71
N ARG A 9 45.94 -11.41 -29.44
CA ARG A 9 47.28 -11.03 -28.96
C ARG A 9 47.75 -11.71 -27.68
N CYS A 10 46.88 -12.47 -27.02
CA CYS A 10 47.15 -13.00 -25.69
C CYS A 10 46.83 -14.50 -25.55
N ALA A 11 46.80 -15.25 -26.65
CA ALA A 11 46.62 -16.70 -26.64
C ALA A 11 47.84 -17.43 -26.05
N GLY A 12 47.69 -18.73 -25.77
CA GLY A 12 48.77 -19.59 -25.26
C GLY A 12 48.96 -19.51 -23.74
N GLY A 13 47.92 -19.08 -23.03
CA GLY A 13 47.90 -19.02 -21.57
C GLY A 13 46.99 -20.10 -20.97
N ALA A 14 47.13 -20.31 -19.67
CA ALA A 14 46.27 -21.20 -18.90
C ALA A 14 45.89 -20.55 -17.57
N MET A 15 44.84 -21.08 -16.94
CA MET A 15 44.42 -20.68 -15.60
C MET A 15 44.07 -21.91 -14.76
N ALA A 16 44.30 -21.83 -13.45
CA ALA A 16 43.94 -22.89 -12.51
C ALA A 16 43.49 -22.32 -11.17
N VAL A 17 42.41 -22.88 -10.62
CA VAL A 17 41.99 -22.60 -9.23
C VAL A 17 42.89 -23.41 -8.30
N ALA A 18 43.48 -22.77 -7.30
CA ALA A 18 44.26 -23.41 -6.25
C ALA A 18 43.58 -23.21 -4.88
N VAL A 19 43.46 -24.30 -4.12
CA VAL A 19 42.88 -24.28 -2.77
C VAL A 19 43.97 -23.86 -1.76
N THR A 20 44.31 -22.57 -1.76
CA THR A 20 45.36 -21.98 -0.91
C THR A 20 45.15 -20.48 -0.76
N ASP A 21 45.84 -19.85 0.18
CA ASP A 21 45.93 -18.39 0.29
C ASP A 21 46.90 -17.79 -0.76
N ALA A 22 46.75 -16.48 -0.99
CA ALA A 22 47.54 -15.73 -1.97
C ALA A 22 49.04 -15.67 -1.64
N ARG A 23 49.43 -15.70 -0.36
CA ARG A 23 50.83 -15.63 0.06
C ARG A 23 51.57 -16.93 -0.26
N ARG A 24 50.95 -18.08 0.04
CA ARG A 24 51.48 -19.41 -0.32
C ARG A 24 51.56 -19.59 -1.82
N ALA A 25 50.58 -19.07 -2.57
CA ALA A 25 50.59 -19.09 -4.02
C ALA A 25 51.75 -18.25 -4.59
N ALA A 26 51.93 -17.01 -4.12
CA ALA A 26 53.06 -16.17 -4.53
C ALA A 26 54.41 -16.83 -4.23
N ALA A 27 54.59 -17.40 -3.04
CA ALA A 27 55.81 -18.13 -2.69
C ALA A 27 56.07 -19.38 -3.56
N ALA A 28 55.02 -19.99 -4.14
CA ALA A 28 55.17 -21.08 -5.09
C ALA A 28 55.53 -20.60 -6.50
N ILE A 29 55.02 -19.43 -6.91
CA ILE A 29 55.42 -18.76 -8.15
C ILE A 29 56.92 -18.43 -8.11
N ASP A 30 57.38 -17.82 -7.02
CA ASP A 30 58.79 -17.47 -6.82
C ASP A 30 59.67 -18.71 -6.81
N ALA A 31 59.27 -19.77 -6.08
CA ALA A 31 60.02 -21.02 -6.00
C ALA A 31 60.12 -21.76 -7.36
N ALA A 32 59.15 -21.56 -8.25
CA ALA A 32 59.18 -22.13 -9.60
C ALA A 32 59.94 -21.26 -10.61
N GLY A 33 60.36 -20.04 -10.25
CA GLY A 33 60.96 -19.08 -11.17
C GLY A 33 60.00 -18.62 -12.27
N ALA A 34 58.69 -18.66 -12.01
CA ALA A 34 57.64 -18.48 -13.01
C ALA A 34 57.20 -17.00 -13.10
N ALA A 35 58.07 -16.13 -13.62
CA ALA A 35 57.87 -14.68 -13.62
C ALA A 35 56.62 -14.19 -14.37
N ASP A 36 56.09 -14.98 -15.32
CA ASP A 36 54.90 -14.64 -16.09
C ASP A 36 53.60 -15.24 -15.51
N VAL A 37 53.69 -15.94 -14.38
CA VAL A 37 52.52 -16.43 -13.62
C VAL A 37 52.16 -15.41 -12.54
N ALA A 38 50.87 -15.10 -12.43
CA ALA A 38 50.34 -14.22 -11.40
C ALA A 38 49.16 -14.87 -10.65
N VAL A 39 48.89 -14.36 -9.46
CA VAL A 39 47.60 -14.56 -8.80
C VAL A 39 46.58 -13.68 -9.51
N ALA A 40 45.73 -14.28 -10.33
CA ALA A 40 44.74 -13.60 -11.15
C ALA A 40 43.48 -13.22 -10.36
N VAL A 41 43.07 -14.06 -9.41
CA VAL A 41 41.83 -13.85 -8.63
C VAL A 41 42.07 -14.30 -7.19
N ILE A 42 41.58 -13.52 -6.24
CA ILE A 42 41.49 -13.89 -4.82
C ILE A 42 40.00 -14.04 -4.50
N ASN A 43 39.50 -15.28 -4.57
CA ASN A 43 38.08 -15.57 -4.32
C ASN A 43 37.78 -15.60 -2.82
N SER A 44 38.70 -16.11 -2.00
CA SER A 44 38.60 -16.13 -0.53
C SER A 44 39.99 -16.31 0.08
N GLU A 45 40.08 -16.36 1.41
CA GLU A 45 41.32 -16.65 2.14
C GLU A 45 41.94 -18.02 1.80
N HIS A 46 41.18 -18.93 1.21
CA HIS A 46 41.63 -20.30 0.90
C HIS A 46 41.37 -20.70 -0.56
N SER A 47 41.06 -19.75 -1.44
CA SER A 47 40.83 -20.01 -2.85
C SER A 47 41.34 -18.85 -3.70
N VAL A 48 42.35 -19.16 -4.52
CA VAL A 48 42.93 -18.23 -5.50
C VAL A 48 42.92 -18.85 -6.89
N VAL A 49 43.02 -18.01 -7.92
CA VAL A 49 43.22 -18.45 -9.30
C VAL A 49 44.59 -17.98 -9.77
N LEU A 50 45.35 -18.90 -10.34
CA LEU A 50 46.65 -18.64 -10.95
C LEU A 50 46.50 -18.54 -12.45
N SER A 51 47.30 -17.69 -13.06
CA SER A 51 47.24 -17.44 -14.49
C SER A 51 48.61 -17.09 -15.07
N GLY A 52 48.96 -17.68 -16.20
CA GLY A 52 50.20 -17.40 -16.93
C GLY A 52 50.41 -18.37 -18.10
N PRO A 53 51.62 -18.42 -18.68
CA PRO A 53 51.96 -19.39 -19.71
C PRO A 53 51.77 -20.82 -19.22
N GLU A 54 51.27 -21.72 -20.08
CA GLU A 54 50.93 -23.10 -19.70
C GLU A 54 52.11 -23.85 -19.06
N SER A 55 53.31 -23.71 -19.64
CA SER A 55 54.53 -24.35 -19.14
C SER A 55 54.96 -23.85 -17.76
N GLN A 56 54.89 -22.53 -17.53
CA GLN A 56 55.23 -21.94 -16.24
C GLN A 56 54.17 -22.27 -15.18
N LEU A 57 52.88 -22.26 -15.55
CA LEU A 57 51.79 -22.65 -14.65
C LEU A 57 51.89 -24.14 -14.25
N ALA A 58 52.36 -25.00 -15.14
CA ALA A 58 52.63 -26.41 -14.83
C ALA A 58 53.74 -26.57 -13.78
N ALA A 59 54.82 -25.78 -13.87
CA ALA A 59 55.88 -25.76 -12.87
C ALA A 59 55.39 -25.30 -11.49
N VAL A 60 54.62 -24.20 -11.43
CA VAL A 60 53.98 -23.72 -10.19
C VAL A 60 53.03 -24.78 -9.61
N SER A 61 52.27 -25.46 -10.47
CA SER A 61 51.35 -26.53 -10.07
C SER A 61 52.08 -27.71 -9.43
N GLN A 62 53.28 -28.06 -9.91
CA GLN A 62 54.11 -29.11 -9.31
C GLN A 62 54.59 -28.71 -7.91
N VAL A 63 55.06 -27.47 -7.75
CA VAL A 63 55.47 -26.93 -6.44
C VAL A 63 54.30 -26.97 -5.45
N LEU A 64 53.11 -26.52 -5.86
CA LEU A 64 51.93 -26.50 -5.00
C LEU A 64 51.44 -27.92 -4.65
N ARG A 65 51.43 -28.86 -5.61
CA ARG A 65 51.06 -30.27 -5.35
C ARG A 65 52.03 -30.94 -4.37
N SER A 66 53.32 -30.61 -4.43
CA SER A 66 54.31 -31.12 -3.44
C SER A 66 54.07 -30.62 -2.01
N ARG A 67 53.21 -29.61 -1.86
CA ARG A 67 52.79 -29.01 -0.59
C ARG A 67 51.32 -29.32 -0.26
N ASP A 68 50.77 -30.40 -0.83
CA ASP A 68 49.40 -30.86 -0.66
C ASP A 68 48.30 -29.85 -1.06
N VAL A 69 48.64 -28.87 -1.92
CA VAL A 69 47.64 -27.93 -2.46
C VAL A 69 46.99 -28.55 -3.69
N ARG A 70 45.66 -28.65 -3.66
CA ARG A 70 44.84 -29.09 -4.79
C ARG A 70 44.68 -27.95 -5.80
N LEU A 71 44.84 -28.29 -7.09
CA LEU A 71 44.58 -27.39 -8.21
C LEU A 71 43.58 -28.00 -9.19
N THR A 72 42.73 -27.14 -9.76
CA THR A 72 41.76 -27.49 -10.80
C THR A 72 41.97 -26.57 -12.00
N PRO A 73 42.37 -27.09 -13.17
CA PRO A 73 42.49 -26.30 -14.39
C PRO A 73 41.15 -25.68 -14.81
N LEU A 74 41.19 -24.47 -15.36
CA LEU A 74 40.03 -23.81 -15.97
C LEU A 74 40.06 -24.00 -17.48
N GLY A 75 38.90 -24.23 -18.08
CA GLY A 75 38.74 -24.42 -19.53
C GLY A 75 38.88 -23.13 -20.33
N THR A 76 40.06 -22.53 -20.32
CA THR A 76 40.40 -21.32 -21.07
C THR A 76 41.78 -21.44 -21.71
N THR A 77 41.95 -20.82 -22.87
CA THR A 77 43.20 -20.77 -23.65
C THR A 77 44.01 -19.49 -23.39
N HIS A 78 43.56 -18.68 -22.43
CA HIS A 78 44.08 -17.34 -22.15
C HIS A 78 44.43 -17.20 -20.67
N ALA A 79 45.50 -16.44 -20.42
CA ALA A 79 45.95 -16.14 -19.07
C ALA A 79 45.46 -14.76 -18.58
N PHE A 80 44.16 -14.63 -18.30
CA PHE A 80 43.58 -13.36 -17.84
C PHE A 80 44.16 -12.92 -16.49
N HIS A 81 44.29 -11.59 -16.29
CA HIS A 81 44.86 -11.00 -15.07
C HIS A 81 46.31 -11.45 -14.79
N SER A 82 47.12 -11.54 -15.85
CA SER A 82 48.54 -11.88 -15.80
C SER A 82 49.39 -10.92 -16.64
N PRO A 83 50.74 -10.98 -16.55
CA PRO A 83 51.63 -10.23 -17.43
C PRO A 83 51.36 -10.42 -18.92
N MET A 84 50.79 -11.56 -19.34
CA MET A 84 50.43 -11.82 -20.75
C MET A 84 49.40 -10.84 -21.31
N MET A 85 48.69 -10.10 -20.46
CA MET A 85 47.72 -9.07 -20.87
C MET A 85 48.37 -7.72 -21.24
N ALA A 86 49.68 -7.55 -21.03
CA ALA A 86 50.35 -6.25 -21.17
C ALA A 86 50.14 -5.59 -22.55
N SER A 87 50.13 -6.38 -23.62
CA SER A 87 50.03 -5.91 -25.00
C SER A 87 48.68 -5.28 -25.36
N VAL A 88 47.63 -5.49 -24.55
CA VAL A 88 46.28 -4.98 -24.83
C VAL A 88 45.85 -3.85 -23.89
N ILE A 89 46.64 -3.50 -22.87
CA ILE A 89 46.27 -2.51 -21.84
C ILE A 89 45.97 -1.14 -22.45
N ALA A 90 46.88 -0.63 -23.29
CA ALA A 90 46.74 0.69 -23.90
C ALA A 90 45.51 0.77 -24.82
N ASP A 91 45.27 -0.29 -25.60
CA ASP A 91 44.13 -0.34 -26.52
C ASP A 91 42.78 -0.48 -25.80
N VAL A 92 42.75 -1.22 -24.68
CA VAL A 92 41.55 -1.30 -23.84
C VAL A 92 41.27 0.05 -23.18
N ALA A 93 42.29 0.76 -22.70
CA ALA A 93 42.13 2.11 -22.15
C ALA A 93 41.66 3.11 -23.21
N ALA A 94 42.23 3.07 -24.42
CA ALA A 94 41.78 3.89 -25.54
C ALA A 94 40.33 3.59 -25.94
N ALA A 95 39.94 2.31 -25.97
CA ALA A 95 38.57 1.90 -26.21
C ALA A 95 37.60 2.40 -25.13
N ALA A 96 38.02 2.35 -23.86
CA ALA A 96 37.23 2.86 -22.75
C ALA A 96 37.04 4.38 -22.86
N ALA A 97 38.08 5.13 -23.26
CA ALA A 97 38.00 6.58 -23.45
C ALA A 97 36.95 6.96 -24.52
N MET A 98 36.82 6.16 -25.58
CA MET A 98 35.79 6.38 -26.61
C MET A 98 34.36 6.18 -26.08
N ALA A 99 34.18 5.45 -24.98
CA ALA A 99 32.88 5.23 -24.36
C ALA A 99 32.46 6.34 -23.39
N ASP A 100 33.30 7.36 -23.19
CA ASP A 100 33.08 8.50 -22.28
C ASP A 100 32.60 8.07 -20.88
N PRO A 101 33.46 7.37 -20.12
CA PRO A 101 33.07 6.77 -18.85
C PRO A 101 32.83 7.87 -17.81
N ARG A 102 31.70 7.78 -17.12
CA ARG A 102 31.25 8.75 -16.11
C ARG A 102 31.24 8.13 -14.71
N PRO A 103 31.29 8.95 -13.64
CA PRO A 103 31.06 8.49 -12.29
C PRO A 103 29.74 7.70 -12.18
N PRO A 104 29.71 6.60 -11.42
CA PRO A 104 28.55 5.73 -11.39
C PRO A 104 27.45 6.27 -10.44
N ASP A 105 26.21 6.38 -10.94
CA ASP A 105 25.05 6.76 -10.11
C ASP A 105 24.73 5.70 -9.04
N ILE A 106 25.05 4.44 -9.33
CA ILE A 106 24.94 3.31 -8.41
C ILE A 106 26.37 2.96 -7.95
N PRO A 107 26.69 3.04 -6.65
CA PRO A 107 28.03 2.77 -6.15
C PRO A 107 28.60 1.45 -6.67
N MET A 108 29.71 1.51 -7.40
CA MET A 108 30.39 0.32 -7.91
C MET A 108 31.54 -0.06 -6.98
N LEU A 109 31.44 -1.24 -6.37
CA LEU A 109 32.55 -1.83 -5.62
C LEU A 109 33.54 -2.47 -6.59
N SER A 110 34.73 -1.89 -6.71
CA SER A 110 35.73 -2.36 -7.66
C SER A 110 36.33 -3.69 -7.21
N SER A 111 36.41 -4.65 -8.14
CA SER A 111 37.14 -5.89 -7.91
C SER A 111 38.66 -5.74 -8.06
N VAL A 112 39.18 -4.56 -8.39
CA VAL A 112 40.63 -4.30 -8.47
C VAL A 112 41.14 -3.68 -7.17
N THR A 113 40.34 -2.78 -6.58
CA THR A 113 40.73 -2.05 -5.36
C THR A 113 40.00 -2.54 -4.11
N ALA A 114 38.91 -3.29 -4.24
CA ALA A 114 37.99 -3.64 -3.15
C ALA A 114 37.35 -2.43 -2.43
N HIS A 115 37.32 -1.26 -3.09
CA HIS A 115 36.70 -0.03 -2.58
C HIS A 115 35.71 0.55 -3.59
N THR A 116 34.75 1.33 -3.10
CA THR A 116 33.86 2.16 -3.94
C THR A 116 34.55 3.46 -4.32
N GLY A 117 34.13 4.06 -5.44
CA GLY A 117 34.64 5.34 -5.89
C GLY A 117 34.47 5.55 -7.40
N ASP A 118 35.01 6.65 -7.89
CA ASP A 118 34.83 7.10 -9.28
C ASP A 118 35.91 6.57 -10.22
N GLN A 119 36.77 5.65 -9.78
CA GLN A 119 37.87 5.11 -10.60
C GLN A 119 37.43 4.53 -11.94
N VAL A 120 36.17 4.11 -12.07
CA VAL A 120 35.61 3.60 -13.33
C VAL A 120 35.46 4.66 -14.42
N ALA A 121 35.42 5.93 -14.02
CA ALA A 121 35.41 7.09 -14.90
C ALA A 121 36.80 7.38 -15.50
N ASP A 122 37.87 6.79 -14.97
CA ASP A 122 39.21 6.85 -15.56
C ASP A 122 39.34 5.73 -16.62
N PRO A 123 39.51 6.04 -17.92
CA PRO A 123 39.73 5.03 -18.94
C PRO A 123 40.91 4.08 -18.64
N ALA A 124 41.96 4.56 -17.98
CA ALA A 124 43.11 3.75 -17.62
C ALA A 124 42.77 2.66 -16.58
N TYR A 125 41.70 2.83 -15.79
CA TYR A 125 41.20 1.79 -14.89
C TYR A 125 40.83 0.51 -15.64
N TRP A 126 40.25 0.61 -16.83
CA TRP A 126 39.84 -0.56 -17.61
C TRP A 126 41.04 -1.31 -18.20
N GLY A 127 42.12 -0.59 -18.52
CA GLY A 127 43.40 -1.20 -18.87
C GLY A 127 44.03 -1.94 -17.69
N ARG A 128 44.02 -1.33 -16.49
CA ARG A 128 44.48 -1.97 -15.24
C ARG A 128 43.64 -3.20 -14.91
N GLN A 129 42.32 -3.11 -14.97
CA GLN A 129 41.38 -4.21 -14.64
C GLN A 129 41.57 -5.47 -15.49
N VAL A 130 42.14 -5.34 -16.68
CA VAL A 130 42.48 -6.47 -17.56
C VAL A 130 43.71 -7.26 -17.05
N ARG A 131 44.67 -6.58 -16.42
CA ARG A 131 45.93 -7.17 -15.94
C ARG A 131 45.93 -7.45 -14.44
N ASP A 132 45.40 -6.54 -13.65
CA ASP A 132 45.49 -6.56 -12.19
C ASP A 132 44.58 -7.65 -11.60
N PRO A 133 44.92 -8.17 -10.39
CA PRO A 133 44.16 -9.23 -9.75
C PRO A 133 42.72 -8.82 -9.43
N VAL A 134 41.82 -9.80 -9.49
CA VAL A 134 40.43 -9.66 -9.05
C VAL A 134 40.35 -10.00 -7.56
N LEU A 135 40.25 -8.98 -6.72
CA LEU A 135 40.08 -9.03 -5.26
C LEU A 135 38.62 -9.30 -4.85
N PHE A 136 38.00 -10.35 -5.38
CA PHE A 136 36.57 -10.61 -5.18
C PHE A 136 36.22 -10.90 -3.71
N GLY A 137 37.02 -11.72 -3.03
CA GLY A 137 36.81 -12.02 -1.61
C GLY A 137 36.91 -10.79 -0.72
N ASP A 138 37.85 -9.88 -1.02
CA ASP A 138 38.01 -8.62 -0.29
C ASP A 138 36.83 -7.67 -0.56
N ALA A 139 36.37 -7.58 -1.80
CA ALA A 139 35.18 -6.82 -2.16
C ALA A 139 33.94 -7.33 -1.39
N VAL A 140 33.70 -8.65 -1.33
CA VAL A 140 32.55 -9.18 -0.56
C VAL A 140 32.65 -8.88 0.94
N ARG A 141 33.87 -8.83 1.48
CA ARG A 141 34.13 -8.50 2.90
C ARG A 141 34.15 -6.99 3.18
N ALA A 142 34.06 -6.16 2.16
CA ALA A 142 34.17 -4.71 2.31
C ALA A 142 33.11 -4.17 3.29
N PRO A 143 33.49 -3.32 4.27
CA PRO A 143 32.56 -2.77 5.26
C PRO A 143 31.39 -1.97 4.68
N VAL A 144 31.55 -1.47 3.45
CA VAL A 144 30.52 -0.72 2.71
C VAL A 144 29.27 -1.56 2.42
N ILE A 145 29.38 -2.89 2.40
CA ILE A 145 28.24 -3.80 2.21
C ILE A 145 27.52 -3.99 3.56
N PRO A 146 26.26 -3.53 3.72
CA PRO A 146 25.51 -3.69 4.95
C PRO A 146 25.20 -5.16 5.27
N THR A 147 25.07 -5.50 6.57
CA THR A 147 24.77 -6.87 7.03
C THR A 147 23.45 -7.42 6.49
N GLY A 148 22.45 -6.56 6.23
CA GLY A 148 21.15 -6.93 5.67
C GLY A 148 21.04 -6.81 4.14
N ALA A 149 22.17 -6.66 3.43
CA ALA A 149 22.14 -6.52 1.98
C ALA A 149 21.66 -7.81 1.29
N VAL A 150 20.82 -7.66 0.25
CA VAL A 150 20.41 -8.75 -0.62
C VAL A 150 21.39 -8.86 -1.78
N PHE A 151 22.05 -10.02 -1.91
CA PHE A 151 22.97 -10.28 -3.01
C PHE A 151 22.22 -10.93 -4.18
N VAL A 152 22.36 -10.36 -5.37
CA VAL A 152 21.73 -10.89 -6.58
C VAL A 152 22.80 -11.32 -7.55
N ASP A 153 22.91 -12.63 -7.77
CA ASP A 153 23.82 -13.20 -8.75
C ASP A 153 23.14 -13.26 -10.13
N LEU A 154 23.58 -12.40 -11.04
CA LEU A 154 23.10 -12.33 -12.43
C LEU A 154 23.94 -13.19 -13.39
N SER A 155 24.76 -14.11 -12.87
CA SER A 155 25.52 -15.06 -13.67
C SER A 155 24.68 -16.26 -14.11
N PRO A 156 25.01 -16.92 -15.24
CA PRO A 156 24.28 -18.08 -15.72
C PRO A 156 24.53 -19.36 -14.90
N SER A 157 25.60 -19.43 -14.10
CA SER A 157 26.05 -20.64 -13.40
C SER A 157 25.94 -20.57 -11.88
N GLY A 158 25.72 -19.39 -11.30
CA GLY A 158 25.57 -19.23 -9.85
C GLY A 158 26.87 -19.41 -9.05
N VAL A 159 28.05 -19.42 -9.69
CA VAL A 159 29.34 -19.66 -9.04
C VAL A 159 29.71 -18.55 -8.06
N LEU A 160 29.38 -17.29 -8.38
CA LEU A 160 29.70 -16.15 -7.51
C LEU A 160 28.98 -16.25 -6.17
N ALA A 161 27.78 -16.79 -6.18
CA ALA A 161 27.00 -16.98 -4.97
C ALA A 161 27.66 -17.89 -3.93
N GLU A 162 28.36 -18.93 -4.37
CA GLU A 162 29.09 -19.82 -3.46
C GLU A 162 30.28 -19.09 -2.84
N ILE A 163 30.99 -18.30 -3.65
CA ILE A 163 32.12 -17.50 -3.18
C ILE A 163 31.67 -16.42 -2.19
N VAL A 164 30.51 -15.79 -2.43
CA VAL A 164 29.91 -14.84 -1.48
C VAL A 164 29.63 -15.51 -0.14
N ALA A 165 29.01 -16.70 -0.16
CA ALA A 165 28.69 -17.45 1.06
C ALA A 165 29.94 -17.81 1.88
N VAL A 166 31.04 -18.19 1.20
CA VAL A 166 32.33 -18.50 1.85
C VAL A 166 32.93 -17.29 2.55
N ASN A 167 32.83 -16.10 1.95
CA ASN A 167 33.42 -14.88 2.52
C ASN A 167 32.53 -14.20 3.57
N ARG A 168 31.20 -14.38 3.46
CA ARG A 168 30.23 -13.78 4.37
C ARG A 168 28.97 -14.64 4.46
N ALA A 169 28.97 -15.58 5.42
CA ALA A 169 27.85 -16.50 5.63
C ALA A 169 26.49 -15.80 5.83
N ALA A 170 26.47 -14.65 6.51
CA ALA A 170 25.24 -13.85 6.71
C ALA A 170 24.59 -13.39 5.39
N LEU A 171 25.38 -13.18 4.33
CA LEU A 171 24.85 -12.80 3.01
C LEU A 171 24.31 -14.00 2.23
N ALA A 172 24.65 -15.23 2.61
CA ALA A 172 24.18 -16.44 1.94
C ALA A 172 22.66 -16.61 2.08
N GLU A 173 22.10 -16.27 3.24
CA GLU A 173 20.65 -16.28 3.49
C GLU A 173 19.93 -15.23 2.64
N HIS A 174 20.63 -14.16 2.26
CA HIS A 174 20.10 -13.05 1.46
C HIS A 174 20.45 -13.15 -0.03
N LEU A 175 20.82 -14.35 -0.51
CA LEU A 175 21.26 -14.55 -1.88
C LEU A 175 20.13 -15.00 -2.82
N VAL A 176 20.02 -14.34 -3.97
CA VAL A 176 19.11 -14.69 -5.06
C VAL A 176 19.92 -14.94 -6.33
N ARG A 177 19.69 -16.08 -7.00
CA ARG A 177 20.38 -16.45 -8.24
C ARG A 177 19.45 -16.30 -9.44
N LEU A 178 20.01 -15.90 -10.57
CA LEU A 178 19.35 -16.03 -11.86
C LEU A 178 19.46 -17.50 -12.32
N ASP A 179 18.38 -18.26 -12.18
CA ASP A 179 18.33 -19.64 -12.67
C ASP A 179 17.92 -19.65 -14.16
N ARG A 180 18.84 -20.07 -15.04
CA ARG A 180 18.58 -20.24 -16.48
C ARG A 180 18.22 -21.66 -16.87
N HIS A 181 18.25 -22.62 -15.94
CA HIS A 181 17.94 -24.02 -16.22
C HIS A 181 16.44 -24.32 -16.22
N ASP A 182 15.61 -23.37 -15.85
CA ASP A 182 14.17 -23.54 -15.83
C ASP A 182 13.50 -23.21 -17.19
N GLN A 183 12.50 -24.01 -17.55
CA GLN A 183 11.57 -23.74 -18.67
C GLN A 183 10.69 -22.51 -18.41
N ALA A 184 10.65 -22.03 -17.15
CA ALA A 184 10.04 -20.77 -16.78
C ALA A 184 10.93 -19.59 -17.20
N PRO A 185 10.37 -18.41 -17.54
CA PRO A 185 11.19 -17.23 -17.80
C PRO A 185 12.15 -16.99 -16.62
N PRO A 186 13.48 -16.89 -16.85
CA PRO A 186 14.49 -16.74 -15.79
C PRO A 186 14.19 -15.62 -14.78
N SER A 187 13.38 -14.65 -15.19
CA SER A 187 12.90 -13.54 -14.35
C SER A 187 11.92 -13.94 -13.25
N GLY A 188 11.15 -15.03 -13.37
CA GLY A 188 10.09 -15.38 -12.42
C GLY A 188 10.62 -15.76 -11.03
N ARG A 189 11.58 -16.69 -10.97
CA ARG A 189 12.19 -17.16 -9.70
C ARG A 189 13.03 -16.08 -9.03
N LEU A 190 13.74 -15.28 -9.83
CA LEU A 190 14.46 -14.11 -9.35
C LEU A 190 13.51 -13.13 -8.63
N LEU A 191 12.40 -12.75 -9.27
CA LEU A 191 11.44 -11.80 -8.71
C LEU A 191 10.74 -12.34 -7.45
N LEU A 192 10.43 -13.64 -7.41
CA LEU A 192 9.90 -14.28 -6.20
C LEU A 192 10.93 -14.27 -5.07
N GLY A 193 12.18 -14.65 -5.35
CA GLY A 193 13.25 -14.67 -4.34
C GLY A 193 13.58 -13.28 -3.78
N LEU A 194 13.42 -12.22 -4.57
CA LEU A 194 13.49 -10.84 -4.11
C LEU A 194 12.29 -10.46 -3.23
N ARG A 195 11.07 -10.83 -3.64
CA ARG A 195 9.84 -10.56 -2.89
C ARG A 195 9.83 -11.26 -1.53
N ASP A 196 10.30 -12.51 -1.46
CA ASP A 196 10.39 -13.29 -0.21
C ASP A 196 11.36 -12.65 0.80
N ARG A 197 12.31 -11.85 0.31
CA ARG A 197 13.24 -11.04 1.13
C ARG A 197 12.71 -9.63 1.42
N GLY A 198 11.43 -9.38 1.14
CA GLY A 198 10.78 -8.10 1.40
C GLY A 198 11.13 -6.98 0.44
N ILE A 199 11.83 -7.28 -0.68
CA ILE A 199 12.14 -6.26 -1.69
C ILE A 199 10.88 -5.94 -2.49
N PRO A 200 10.38 -4.68 -2.46
CA PRO A 200 9.21 -4.30 -3.24
C PRO A 200 9.54 -4.34 -4.73
N ILE A 201 8.72 -5.03 -5.51
CA ILE A 201 8.82 -5.07 -6.97
C ILE A 201 7.86 -4.06 -7.56
N ASP A 202 8.37 -3.08 -8.29
CA ASP A 202 7.55 -2.19 -9.11
C ASP A 202 7.10 -2.90 -10.39
N TRP A 203 5.87 -3.38 -10.39
CA TRP A 203 5.26 -4.02 -11.55
C TRP A 203 4.86 -3.01 -12.63
N SER A 204 4.61 -1.75 -12.28
CA SER A 204 3.97 -0.77 -13.17
C SER A 204 4.81 -0.46 -14.41
N GLY A 205 6.15 -0.44 -14.27
CA GLY A 205 7.11 -0.22 -15.34
C GLY A 205 7.40 -1.43 -16.23
N THR A 206 6.84 -2.61 -15.93
CA THR A 206 7.16 -3.84 -16.66
C THR A 206 6.34 -4.00 -17.94
N ALA A 207 6.91 -4.66 -18.96
CA ALA A 207 6.17 -5.03 -20.17
C ALA A 207 4.98 -5.98 -19.88
N LEU A 208 5.09 -6.79 -18.82
CA LEU A 208 4.03 -7.64 -18.31
C LEU A 208 2.82 -6.80 -17.88
N HIS A 209 3.01 -5.78 -17.05
CA HIS A 209 1.92 -4.92 -16.61
C HIS A 209 1.32 -4.08 -17.75
N ARG A 210 2.15 -3.58 -18.68
CA ARG A 210 1.67 -2.79 -19.85
C ARG A 210 0.75 -3.57 -20.79
N ARG A 211 0.94 -4.89 -20.91
CA ARG A 211 0.12 -5.78 -21.77
C ARG A 211 -0.92 -6.58 -21.01
N ALA A 212 -0.93 -6.50 -19.67
CA ALA A 212 -1.83 -7.27 -18.83
C ALA A 212 -3.26 -6.71 -18.88
N ARG A 213 -4.24 -7.61 -18.79
CA ARG A 213 -5.63 -7.26 -18.50
C ARG A 213 -5.90 -7.49 -17.02
N ARG A 214 -6.51 -6.52 -16.34
CA ARG A 214 -7.00 -6.70 -14.97
C ARG A 214 -8.17 -7.68 -15.00
N ILE A 215 -8.09 -8.73 -14.20
CA ILE A 215 -9.17 -9.71 -14.00
C ILE A 215 -9.60 -9.68 -12.54
N ALA A 216 -10.84 -10.07 -12.27
CA ALA A 216 -11.31 -10.26 -10.91
C ALA A 216 -10.60 -11.47 -10.29
N LEU A 217 -9.97 -11.27 -9.13
CA LEU A 217 -9.41 -12.33 -8.31
C LEU A 217 -10.20 -12.42 -6.99
N PRO A 218 -10.13 -13.57 -6.28
CA PRO A 218 -10.66 -13.66 -4.92
C PRO A 218 -10.16 -12.51 -4.05
N THR A 219 -11.03 -12.01 -3.17
CA THR A 219 -10.65 -11.00 -2.18
C THR A 219 -9.73 -11.60 -1.12
N TYR A 220 -9.11 -10.74 -0.31
CA TYR A 220 -8.20 -11.18 0.74
C TYR A 220 -8.87 -12.22 1.66
N PRO A 221 -8.26 -13.40 1.88
CA PRO A 221 -8.82 -14.43 2.75
C PRO A 221 -8.62 -14.04 4.21
N PHE A 222 -9.50 -13.20 4.75
CA PHE A 222 -9.44 -12.78 6.15
C PHE A 222 -9.42 -14.00 7.08
N ARG A 223 -8.40 -14.07 7.96
CA ARG A 223 -8.41 -15.00 9.10
C ARG A 223 -9.41 -14.50 10.12
N GLN A 224 -10.65 -14.93 9.97
CA GLN A 224 -11.74 -14.49 10.83
C GLN A 224 -11.51 -14.95 12.26
N THR A 225 -11.60 -14.00 13.19
CA THR A 225 -11.66 -14.28 14.62
C THR A 225 -12.88 -13.53 15.15
N ARG A 226 -13.68 -14.20 15.97
CA ARG A 226 -14.84 -13.57 16.58
C ARG A 226 -14.37 -12.59 17.66
N TYR A 227 -14.37 -11.31 17.34
CA TYR A 227 -14.22 -10.25 18.32
C TYR A 227 -15.60 -9.81 18.77
N TRP A 228 -16.01 -10.29 19.94
CA TRP A 228 -17.22 -9.82 20.62
C TRP A 228 -16.85 -9.45 22.05
N PRO A 229 -17.20 -8.25 22.54
CA PRO A 229 -16.93 -7.89 23.92
C PRO A 229 -17.69 -8.86 24.83
N ARG A 230 -16.97 -9.57 25.71
CA ARG A 230 -17.60 -10.10 26.92
C ARG A 230 -17.90 -8.89 27.78
N LEU A 231 -19.15 -8.44 27.75
CA LEU A 231 -19.67 -7.48 28.72
C LEU A 231 -19.53 -8.14 30.10
N ARG A 232 -18.42 -7.88 30.79
CA ARG A 232 -18.39 -8.04 32.24
C ARG A 232 -19.36 -7.00 32.76
N ALA A 233 -20.38 -7.43 33.49
CA ALA A 233 -21.08 -6.54 34.39
C ALA A 233 -20.00 -5.92 35.30
N ALA A 234 -19.63 -4.67 35.03
CA ALA A 234 -18.61 -3.99 35.79
C ALA A 234 -19.20 -3.66 37.15
N GLY A 235 -18.72 -4.33 38.19
CA GLY A 235 -18.78 -3.76 39.53
C GLY A 235 -17.97 -2.47 39.54
N GLY A 236 -18.67 -1.33 39.62
CA GLY A 236 -18.20 -0.17 40.38
C GLY A 236 -17.09 0.73 39.82
N ALA A 237 -16.71 0.65 38.55
CA ALA A 237 -15.95 1.75 37.92
C ALA A 237 -16.86 2.50 36.95
N PRO A 238 -17.06 3.82 37.09
CA PRO A 238 -17.89 4.57 36.16
C PRO A 238 -17.14 4.63 34.83
N PHE A 239 -17.53 3.77 33.89
CA PHE A 239 -17.54 4.21 32.52
C PHE A 239 -18.36 5.51 32.54
N LEU A 240 -17.76 6.63 32.13
CA LEU A 240 -18.54 7.81 31.80
C LEU A 240 -19.51 7.33 30.73
N SER A 241 -20.76 7.05 31.14
CA SER A 241 -21.82 6.71 30.22
C SER A 241 -21.82 7.81 29.17
N PRO A 242 -21.77 7.51 27.86
CA PRO A 242 -21.67 8.53 26.84
C PRO A 242 -22.80 9.52 27.09
N VAL A 243 -22.44 10.74 27.51
CA VAL A 243 -23.40 11.83 27.65
C VAL A 243 -23.89 12.09 26.23
N ARG A 244 -25.10 11.63 25.91
CA ARG A 244 -25.74 11.98 24.64
C ARG A 244 -26.08 13.45 24.72
N LEU A 245 -25.22 14.30 24.15
CA LEU A 245 -25.45 15.74 24.05
C LEU A 245 -26.63 16.04 23.13
N ALA A 246 -26.86 15.18 22.15
CA ALA A 246 -27.98 15.25 21.24
C ALA A 246 -28.42 13.85 20.80
N SER A 247 -29.68 13.77 20.38
CA SER A 247 -30.30 12.58 19.79
C SER A 247 -30.94 12.95 18.47
N VAL A 248 -30.85 12.05 17.49
CA VAL A 248 -31.64 12.18 16.25
C VAL A 248 -33.06 11.73 16.55
N VAL A 249 -34.04 12.61 16.32
CA VAL A 249 -35.47 12.33 16.44
C VAL A 249 -36.15 12.63 15.12
N TRP A 250 -36.91 11.65 14.63
CA TRP A 250 -37.75 11.79 13.45
C TRP A 250 -38.97 12.65 13.79
N THR A 251 -39.00 13.85 13.22
CA THR A 251 -40.02 14.85 13.52
C THR A 251 -40.98 15.00 12.33
N PRO A 252 -42.30 15.05 12.55
CA PRO A 252 -43.26 15.36 11.51
C PRO A 252 -42.99 16.70 10.85
N LEU A 253 -43.09 16.71 9.53
CA LEU A 253 -42.99 17.89 8.69
C LEU A 253 -44.34 18.24 8.10
N ASP A 254 -44.61 19.54 7.99
CA ASP A 254 -45.71 20.05 7.19
C ASP A 254 -45.49 19.75 5.69
N ALA A 255 -46.56 19.88 4.90
CA ALA A 255 -46.50 19.67 3.45
C ALA A 255 -45.48 20.63 2.80
N GLY A 256 -44.34 20.09 2.36
CA GLY A 256 -43.27 20.88 1.76
C GLY A 256 -43.69 21.53 0.44
N THR A 257 -43.25 22.78 0.24
CA THR A 257 -43.60 23.64 -0.91
C THR A 257 -42.52 23.71 -1.99
N SER A 258 -41.29 23.27 -1.70
CA SER A 258 -40.17 23.31 -2.65
C SER A 258 -40.19 22.10 -3.58
N ALA A 259 -40.37 22.36 -4.87
CA ALA A 259 -40.34 21.35 -5.93
C ALA A 259 -39.12 21.52 -6.84
N ILE A 260 -38.66 20.41 -7.41
CA ILE A 260 -37.59 20.33 -8.39
C ILE A 260 -38.24 20.20 -9.78
N ALA A 261 -37.83 21.05 -10.72
CA ALA A 261 -38.27 20.98 -12.10
C ALA A 261 -37.29 20.10 -12.90
N TRP A 262 -37.49 18.78 -12.87
CA TRP A 262 -36.86 17.87 -13.82
C TRP A 262 -37.76 17.66 -15.02
N THR A 263 -37.18 17.47 -16.19
CA THR A 263 -37.90 17.07 -17.39
C THR A 263 -37.54 15.66 -17.83
N ARG A 264 -36.29 15.23 -17.60
CA ARG A 264 -35.75 13.97 -18.14
C ARG A 264 -34.96 13.15 -17.11
N PRO A 265 -35.58 12.71 -16.00
CA PRO A 265 -34.90 11.80 -15.07
C PRO A 265 -34.72 10.42 -15.70
N VAL A 266 -33.63 9.73 -15.31
CA VAL A 266 -33.48 8.30 -15.56
C VAL A 266 -33.84 7.51 -14.32
N VAL A 267 -34.61 6.44 -14.51
CA VAL A 267 -35.18 5.63 -13.43
C VAL A 267 -34.62 4.22 -13.48
N LEU A 268 -34.09 3.76 -12.35
CA LEU A 268 -33.72 2.37 -12.13
C LEU A 268 -34.78 1.77 -11.22
N ALA A 269 -35.53 0.78 -11.72
CA ALA A 269 -36.74 0.32 -11.04
C ALA A 269 -37.01 -1.16 -11.30
N PRO A 270 -37.28 -1.97 -10.26
CA PRO A 270 -37.79 -3.32 -10.40
C PRO A 270 -39.23 -3.31 -10.86
N GLN A 271 -39.70 -4.46 -11.34
CA GLN A 271 -41.07 -4.63 -11.79
C GLN A 271 -42.09 -4.28 -10.69
N ALA A 272 -41.77 -4.57 -9.43
CA ALA A 272 -42.58 -4.21 -8.28
C ALA A 272 -42.76 -2.69 -8.07
N ALA A 273 -41.85 -1.87 -8.63
CA ALA A 273 -41.95 -0.41 -8.58
C ALA A 273 -42.76 0.19 -9.74
N ALA A 274 -43.35 -0.63 -10.63
CA ALA A 274 -44.10 -0.16 -11.79
C ALA A 274 -45.17 0.90 -11.48
N PRO A 275 -45.98 0.79 -10.40
CA PRO A 275 -46.95 1.82 -10.05
C PRO A 275 -46.30 3.19 -9.75
N VAL A 276 -45.12 3.20 -9.10
CA VAL A 276 -44.36 4.42 -8.79
C VAL A 276 -43.76 5.02 -10.07
N VAL A 277 -43.24 4.17 -10.97
CA VAL A 277 -42.72 4.60 -12.28
C VAL A 277 -43.83 5.24 -13.12
N GLU A 278 -45.02 4.65 -13.14
CA GLU A 278 -46.17 5.20 -13.87
C GLU A 278 -46.63 6.54 -13.29
N ALA A 279 -46.76 6.63 -11.96
CA ALA A 279 -47.10 7.88 -11.29
C ALA A 279 -46.07 8.99 -11.53
N LEU A 280 -44.78 8.64 -11.61
CA LEU A 280 -43.71 9.57 -11.96
C LEU A 280 -43.77 9.98 -13.43
N ARG A 281 -44.06 9.06 -14.35
CA ARG A 281 -44.19 9.36 -15.80
C ARG A 281 -45.37 10.28 -16.10
N ASN A 282 -46.48 10.14 -15.37
CA ASN A 282 -47.64 11.03 -15.48
C ASN A 282 -47.31 12.47 -15.05
N ARG A 283 -46.38 12.64 -14.10
CA ARG A 283 -45.87 13.97 -13.69
C ARG A 283 -44.77 14.47 -14.62
N LEU A 284 -43.91 13.57 -15.08
CA LEU A 284 -42.71 13.85 -15.87
C LEU A 284 -42.69 12.98 -17.13
N PRO A 285 -43.30 13.43 -18.24
CA PRO A 285 -43.38 12.65 -19.48
C PRO A 285 -42.01 12.24 -20.07
N GLY A 286 -40.94 13.00 -19.79
CA GLY A 286 -39.58 12.70 -20.25
C GLY A 286 -38.81 11.67 -19.40
N CYS A 287 -39.45 11.10 -18.38
CA CYS A 287 -38.92 10.05 -17.52
C CYS A 287 -38.63 8.75 -18.31
N ARG A 288 -37.41 8.24 -18.23
CA ARG A 288 -36.96 7.02 -18.93
C ARG A 288 -36.46 5.97 -17.94
N THR A 289 -36.90 4.74 -18.10
CA THR A 289 -36.36 3.60 -17.33
C THR A 289 -35.07 3.10 -17.97
N VAL A 290 -34.07 2.78 -17.16
CA VAL A 290 -32.83 2.14 -17.63
C VAL A 290 -33.08 0.64 -17.76
N PRO A 291 -33.01 0.05 -18.96
CA PRO A 291 -33.16 -1.40 -19.12
C PRO A 291 -31.95 -2.13 -18.53
N ASP A 292 -32.11 -3.41 -18.21
CA ASP A 292 -31.02 -4.31 -17.78
C ASP A 292 -30.22 -3.82 -16.55
N TRP A 293 -30.78 -2.92 -15.75
CA TRP A 293 -30.15 -2.40 -14.54
C TRP A 293 -29.93 -3.51 -13.49
N ASP A 294 -30.81 -4.51 -13.48
CA ASP A 294 -30.78 -5.70 -12.64
C ASP A 294 -29.60 -6.62 -13.00
N LYS A 295 -29.24 -6.70 -14.30
CA LYS A 295 -28.07 -7.45 -14.78
C LYS A 295 -26.72 -6.85 -14.33
N VAL A 296 -26.76 -5.66 -13.74
CA VAL A 296 -25.59 -4.95 -13.19
C VAL A 296 -25.46 -5.13 -11.68
N LEU A 297 -26.49 -5.63 -10.98
CA LEU A 297 -26.43 -5.89 -9.53
C LEU A 297 -25.31 -6.87 -9.17
N HIS A 298 -24.94 -7.80 -10.06
CA HIS A 298 -23.82 -8.74 -9.86
C HIS A 298 -22.52 -8.35 -10.57
N ALA A 299 -22.41 -7.13 -11.07
CA ALA A 299 -21.28 -6.69 -11.89
C ALA A 299 -20.22 -5.88 -11.11
N ASP A 300 -19.04 -5.76 -11.70
CA ASP A 300 -18.03 -4.82 -11.19
C ASP A 300 -18.46 -3.35 -11.36
N LEU A 301 -17.83 -2.47 -10.59
CA LEU A 301 -18.06 -1.03 -10.64
C LEU A 301 -17.93 -0.46 -12.07
N GLY A 302 -17.00 -1.00 -12.88
CA GLY A 302 -16.78 -0.51 -14.23
C GLY A 302 -17.96 -0.77 -15.18
N ARG A 303 -18.64 -1.91 -15.04
CA ARG A 303 -19.86 -2.20 -15.81
C ARG A 303 -21.03 -1.33 -15.34
N ALA A 304 -21.15 -1.09 -14.04
CA ALA A 304 -22.15 -0.18 -13.49
C ALA A 304 -21.94 1.27 -13.97
N THR A 305 -20.70 1.73 -13.97
CA THR A 305 -20.34 3.06 -14.50
C THR A 305 -20.68 3.18 -15.98
N ARG A 306 -20.34 2.18 -16.83
CA ARG A 306 -20.69 2.22 -18.26
C ARG A 306 -22.19 2.25 -18.52
N LEU A 307 -22.98 1.48 -17.77
CA LEU A 307 -24.44 1.51 -17.86
C LEU A 307 -24.97 2.92 -17.56
N LEU A 308 -24.53 3.50 -16.44
CA LEU A 308 -24.95 4.85 -16.04
C LEU A 308 -24.45 5.91 -17.02
N GLU A 309 -23.20 5.86 -17.49
CA GLU A 309 -22.65 6.82 -18.46
C GLU A 309 -23.47 6.87 -19.76
N SER A 310 -23.90 5.71 -20.26
CA SER A 310 -24.78 5.59 -21.42
C SER A 310 -26.17 6.16 -21.15
N ALA A 311 -26.77 5.81 -20.01
CA ALA A 311 -28.10 6.29 -19.63
C ALA A 311 -28.12 7.82 -19.36
N LEU A 312 -27.03 8.36 -18.82
CA LEU A 312 -26.90 9.74 -18.35
C LEU A 312 -26.50 10.74 -19.43
N GLN A 313 -26.41 10.37 -20.71
CA GLN A 313 -26.01 11.30 -21.78
C GLN A 313 -26.90 12.56 -21.88
N SER A 314 -28.16 12.47 -21.43
CA SER A 314 -29.15 13.56 -21.48
C SER A 314 -30.05 13.61 -20.24
N ALA A 315 -29.59 13.05 -19.11
CA ALA A 315 -30.37 12.94 -17.90
C ALA A 315 -30.07 14.08 -16.92
N GLU A 316 -31.11 14.63 -16.31
CA GLU A 316 -31.02 15.72 -15.33
C GLU A 316 -31.02 15.22 -13.89
N ALA A 317 -31.43 13.97 -13.66
CA ALA A 317 -31.49 13.34 -12.35
C ALA A 317 -31.44 11.82 -12.47
N ILE A 318 -30.95 11.17 -11.41
CA ILE A 318 -31.05 9.72 -11.22
C ILE A 318 -32.12 9.45 -10.18
N VAL A 319 -33.05 8.58 -10.52
CA VAL A 319 -34.07 8.05 -9.64
C VAL A 319 -33.80 6.57 -9.41
N ASP A 320 -33.47 6.23 -8.17
CA ASP A 320 -33.19 4.88 -7.72
C ASP A 320 -34.39 4.32 -6.94
N LEU A 321 -35.24 3.54 -7.62
CA LEU A 321 -36.37 2.83 -7.01
C LEU A 321 -36.03 1.37 -6.70
N THR A 322 -34.75 1.00 -6.70
CA THR A 322 -34.34 -0.39 -6.54
C THR A 322 -34.67 -0.97 -5.16
N GLY A 323 -34.87 -0.12 -4.14
CA GLY A 323 -35.35 -0.53 -2.81
C GLY A 323 -36.85 -0.80 -2.69
N VAL A 324 -37.65 -0.55 -3.74
CA VAL A 324 -39.11 -0.72 -3.74
C VAL A 324 -39.47 -2.17 -4.09
N GLY A 325 -40.33 -2.80 -3.29
CA GLY A 325 -40.89 -4.14 -3.59
C GLY A 325 -40.28 -5.32 -2.85
N GLY A 326 -39.41 -5.09 -1.86
CA GLY A 326 -39.09 -6.06 -0.80
C GLY A 326 -38.25 -7.30 -1.16
N ALA A 327 -38.16 -7.69 -2.43
CA ALA A 327 -37.23 -8.72 -2.85
C ALA A 327 -35.90 -8.06 -3.26
N GLY A 328 -34.84 -8.28 -2.48
CA GLY A 328 -33.50 -8.22 -3.07
C GLY A 328 -33.42 -9.25 -4.21
N PRO A 329 -32.48 -9.11 -5.17
CA PRO A 329 -32.33 -10.07 -6.25
C PRO A 329 -32.37 -11.51 -5.70
N ALA A 330 -33.33 -12.30 -6.18
CA ALA A 330 -33.71 -13.60 -5.60
C ALA A 330 -32.55 -14.62 -5.55
N ASP A 331 -31.46 -14.34 -6.26
CA ASP A 331 -30.26 -15.17 -6.42
C ASP A 331 -28.98 -14.54 -5.81
N ALA A 332 -29.08 -13.47 -5.01
CA ALA A 332 -27.89 -12.81 -4.44
C ALA A 332 -27.25 -13.60 -3.30
N THR A 333 -25.99 -13.99 -3.49
CA THR A 333 -25.14 -14.62 -2.47
C THR A 333 -24.67 -13.64 -1.39
N ASP A 334 -24.63 -12.34 -1.69
CA ASP A 334 -24.39 -11.24 -0.73
C ASP A 334 -25.13 -9.96 -1.19
N PRO A 335 -26.39 -9.76 -0.76
CA PRO A 335 -27.20 -8.62 -1.17
C PRO A 335 -26.54 -7.27 -0.89
N ALA A 336 -25.76 -7.15 0.19
CA ALA A 336 -25.14 -5.88 0.57
C ALA A 336 -24.04 -5.47 -0.43
N ARG A 337 -23.26 -6.42 -0.93
CA ARG A 337 -22.20 -6.16 -1.93
C ARG A 337 -22.78 -5.70 -3.26
N ASP A 338 -23.84 -6.34 -3.72
CA ASP A 338 -24.50 -6.05 -5.00
C ASP A 338 -25.15 -4.66 -5.00
N TRP A 339 -25.68 -4.24 -3.84
CA TRP A 339 -26.23 -2.90 -3.65
C TRP A 339 -25.19 -1.78 -3.69
N ILE A 340 -23.93 -2.06 -3.35
CA ILE A 340 -22.87 -1.03 -3.24
C ILE A 340 -22.29 -0.67 -4.60
N SER A 341 -22.10 -1.61 -5.53
CA SER A 341 -21.47 -1.32 -6.84
C SER A 341 -22.27 -0.31 -7.67
N LEU A 342 -23.59 -0.52 -7.80
CA LEU A 342 -24.48 0.37 -8.54
C LEU A 342 -24.54 1.75 -7.90
N ARG A 343 -24.61 1.81 -6.56
CA ARG A 343 -24.67 3.06 -5.79
C ARG A 343 -23.35 3.81 -5.76
N SER A 344 -22.23 3.10 -5.80
CA SER A 344 -20.90 3.69 -6.00
C SER A 344 -20.81 4.34 -7.38
N ALA A 345 -21.34 3.69 -8.42
CA ALA A 345 -21.39 4.30 -9.75
C ALA A 345 -22.32 5.55 -9.79
N MET A 346 -23.46 5.53 -9.07
CA MET A 346 -24.33 6.70 -8.90
C MET A 346 -23.64 7.84 -8.15
N ALA A 347 -22.91 7.55 -7.06
CA ALA A 347 -22.10 8.55 -6.34
C ALA A 347 -21.09 9.22 -7.26
N VAL A 348 -20.34 8.42 -8.04
CA VAL A 348 -19.36 8.92 -9.00
C VAL A 348 -20.03 9.78 -10.07
N ALA A 349 -21.16 9.34 -10.62
CA ALA A 349 -21.93 10.11 -11.60
C ALA A 349 -22.43 11.44 -11.01
N SER A 350 -22.95 11.41 -9.77
CA SER A 350 -23.43 12.61 -9.07
C SER A 350 -22.30 13.61 -8.84
N ALA A 351 -21.14 13.15 -8.35
CA ALA A 351 -19.99 14.02 -8.09
C ALA A 351 -19.38 14.58 -9.38
N SER A 352 -19.25 13.76 -10.43
CA SER A 352 -18.55 14.16 -11.67
C SER A 352 -19.41 14.98 -12.63
N ARG A 353 -20.71 14.69 -12.72
CA ARG A 353 -21.65 15.36 -13.64
C ARG A 353 -22.59 16.34 -12.94
N GLN A 354 -22.50 16.47 -11.61
CA GLN A 354 -23.38 17.31 -10.78
C GLN A 354 -24.87 16.95 -10.95
N VAL A 355 -25.16 15.67 -11.17
CA VAL A 355 -26.53 15.18 -11.33
C VAL A 355 -27.08 14.76 -9.96
N PRO A 356 -28.25 15.25 -9.53
CA PRO A 356 -28.88 14.81 -8.28
C PRO A 356 -29.35 13.36 -8.37
N VAL A 357 -29.25 12.65 -7.24
CA VAL A 357 -29.75 11.28 -7.06
C VAL A 357 -30.85 11.28 -6.00
N VAL A 358 -31.98 10.65 -6.30
CA VAL A 358 -33.05 10.37 -5.32
C VAL A 358 -33.25 8.87 -5.23
N SER A 359 -32.99 8.31 -4.05
CA SER A 359 -33.20 6.88 -3.77
C SER A 359 -34.43 6.69 -2.88
N VAL A 360 -35.25 5.72 -3.26
CA VAL A 360 -36.37 5.23 -2.46
C VAL A 360 -36.01 3.87 -1.86
N THR A 361 -36.04 3.78 -0.55
CA THR A 361 -35.82 2.56 0.23
C THR A 361 -37.11 2.11 0.93
N ALA A 362 -37.11 0.89 1.45
CA ALA A 362 -38.20 0.37 2.26
C ALA A 362 -37.69 -0.11 3.63
N GLY A 363 -38.28 0.40 4.73
CA GLY A 363 -37.97 -0.04 6.09
C GLY A 363 -36.51 0.17 6.53
N ALA A 364 -35.79 1.11 5.92
CA ALA A 364 -34.37 1.38 6.19
C ALA A 364 -34.15 2.32 7.37
N ALA A 365 -35.08 3.26 7.59
CA ALA A 365 -34.95 4.30 8.60
C ALA A 365 -35.53 3.84 9.95
N ASP A 366 -34.75 4.04 11.02
CA ASP A 366 -35.16 3.80 12.41
C ASP A 366 -36.09 4.91 12.89
N VAL A 367 -37.36 4.79 12.55
CA VAL A 367 -38.42 5.75 12.85
C VAL A 367 -39.26 5.24 14.01
N PRO A 368 -39.67 6.08 14.98
CA PRO A 368 -40.55 5.67 16.07
C PRO A 368 -41.78 4.88 15.57
N GLY A 369 -42.04 3.74 16.20
CA GLY A 369 -43.17 2.87 15.84
C GLY A 369 -42.94 1.97 14.63
N SER A 370 -41.75 2.00 14.00
CA SER A 370 -41.38 1.10 12.90
C SER A 370 -40.43 0.00 13.38
N ALA A 371 -40.59 -1.22 12.85
CA ALA A 371 -39.62 -2.29 13.06
C ALA A 371 -38.49 -2.20 12.02
N LEU A 372 -37.24 -2.07 12.47
CA LEU A 372 -36.05 -2.21 11.62
C LEU A 372 -35.90 -3.67 11.17
N ASN A 373 -36.40 -4.00 9.99
CA ASN A 373 -36.37 -5.38 9.46
C ASN A 373 -35.70 -5.50 8.07
N ARG A 374 -35.15 -4.40 7.52
CA ARG A 374 -34.45 -4.36 6.23
C ARG A 374 -32.99 -3.92 6.38
N PRO A 375 -32.10 -4.78 6.93
CA PRO A 375 -30.69 -4.45 7.10
C PRO A 375 -29.98 -4.16 5.76
N ASP A 376 -30.45 -4.77 4.67
CA ASP A 376 -29.99 -4.51 3.31
C ASP A 376 -30.26 -3.06 2.88
N GLN A 377 -31.44 -2.52 3.20
CA GLN A 377 -31.81 -1.14 2.89
C GLN A 377 -31.17 -0.14 3.87
N ALA A 378 -30.99 -0.53 5.14
CA ALA A 378 -30.25 0.27 6.11
C ALA A 378 -28.78 0.47 5.71
N ALA A 379 -28.15 -0.53 5.08
CA ALA A 379 -26.80 -0.42 4.53
C ALA A 379 -26.71 0.65 3.42
N VAL A 380 -27.75 0.78 2.58
CA VAL A 380 -27.85 1.86 1.57
C VAL A 380 -27.86 3.23 2.23
N TRP A 381 -28.62 3.40 3.31
CA TRP A 381 -28.64 4.65 4.08
C TRP A 381 -27.29 5.01 4.66
N GLY A 382 -26.62 4.02 5.27
CA GLY A 382 -25.25 4.20 5.78
C GLY A 382 -24.27 4.61 4.67
N PHE A 383 -24.32 3.94 3.53
CA PHE A 383 -23.48 4.26 2.37
C PHE A 383 -23.69 5.69 1.89
N VAL A 384 -24.94 6.12 1.68
CA VAL A 384 -25.24 7.46 1.15
C VAL A 384 -24.82 8.56 2.13
N ARG A 385 -25.01 8.35 3.43
CA ARG A 385 -24.52 9.27 4.47
C ARG A 385 -23.00 9.40 4.42
N SER A 386 -22.27 8.28 4.33
CA SER A 386 -20.81 8.30 4.19
C SER A 386 -20.36 8.96 2.90
N ALA A 387 -20.98 8.63 1.77
CA ALA A 387 -20.63 9.21 0.46
C ALA A 387 -20.79 10.73 0.45
N ARG A 388 -21.88 11.25 1.01
CA ARG A 388 -22.12 12.71 1.14
C ARG A 388 -21.14 13.38 2.10
N ALA A 389 -20.74 12.70 3.18
CA ALA A 389 -19.77 13.23 4.14
C ALA A 389 -18.34 13.26 3.56
N GLU A 390 -17.96 12.26 2.78
CA GLU A 390 -16.63 12.13 2.17
C GLU A 390 -16.48 12.99 0.89
N ALA A 391 -17.56 13.20 0.14
CA ALA A 391 -17.56 13.97 -1.10
C ALA A 391 -18.69 15.01 -1.11
N PRO A 392 -18.43 16.26 -0.67
CA PRO A 392 -19.44 17.32 -0.58
C PRO A 392 -20.13 17.70 -1.91
N GLY A 393 -19.55 17.32 -3.05
CA GLY A 393 -20.14 17.51 -4.38
C GLY A 393 -21.27 16.52 -4.74
N ILE A 394 -21.54 15.53 -3.88
CA ILE A 394 -22.63 14.57 -4.10
C ILE A 394 -23.96 15.15 -3.61
N SER A 395 -24.90 15.30 -4.55
CA SER A 395 -26.29 15.66 -4.24
C SER A 395 -27.15 14.39 -4.25
N TRP A 396 -27.32 13.78 -3.07
CA TRP A 396 -28.09 12.54 -2.92
C TRP A 396 -29.14 12.65 -1.81
N ARG A 397 -30.40 12.41 -2.18
CA ARG A 397 -31.56 12.41 -1.29
C ARG A 397 -32.10 11.00 -1.04
N LEU A 398 -32.50 10.73 0.20
CA LEU A 398 -33.08 9.45 0.63
C LEU A 398 -34.54 9.62 1.03
N ILE A 399 -35.41 8.72 0.55
CA ILE A 399 -36.82 8.62 0.93
C ILE A 399 -37.07 7.17 1.37
N ASP A 400 -37.48 6.95 2.62
CA ASP A 400 -37.79 5.61 3.13
C ASP A 400 -39.28 5.41 3.32
N CYS A 401 -39.83 4.35 2.73
CA CYS A 401 -41.26 4.00 2.81
C CYS A 401 -41.47 2.73 3.66
N ASP A 402 -42.65 2.57 4.24
CA ASP A 402 -43.05 1.34 4.95
C ASP A 402 -43.90 0.38 4.10
N GLY A 403 -44.11 0.71 2.81
CA GLY A 403 -44.95 -0.06 1.90
C GLY A 403 -46.45 0.22 2.02
N THR A 404 -46.89 1.07 2.96
CA THR A 404 -48.30 1.47 3.11
C THR A 404 -48.66 2.73 2.34
N VAL A 405 -47.64 3.47 1.88
CA VAL A 405 -47.77 4.75 1.17
C VAL A 405 -48.00 4.50 -0.31
N ASP A 406 -48.99 5.20 -0.90
CA ASP A 406 -49.32 5.03 -2.32
C ASP A 406 -48.24 5.62 -3.27
N ALA A 407 -48.26 5.14 -4.51
CA ALA A 407 -47.33 5.55 -5.55
C ALA A 407 -47.41 7.05 -5.92
N GLN A 408 -48.58 7.68 -5.74
CA GLN A 408 -48.78 9.10 -6.04
C GLN A 408 -48.05 9.98 -5.04
N THR A 409 -48.08 9.59 -3.77
CA THR A 409 -47.41 10.26 -2.66
C THR A 409 -45.90 10.09 -2.76
N VAL A 410 -45.41 8.87 -3.04
CA VAL A 410 -43.98 8.61 -3.23
C VAL A 410 -43.43 9.41 -4.41
N SER A 411 -44.11 9.39 -5.57
CA SER A 411 -43.66 10.13 -6.76
C SER A 411 -43.71 11.65 -6.57
N ALA A 412 -44.71 12.18 -5.85
CA ALA A 412 -44.74 13.60 -5.50
C ALA A 412 -43.60 13.98 -4.56
N GLU A 413 -43.29 13.13 -3.57
CA GLU A 413 -42.19 13.37 -2.64
C GLU A 413 -40.84 13.41 -3.35
N MET A 414 -40.60 12.54 -4.33
CA MET A 414 -39.35 12.49 -5.10
C MET A 414 -39.01 13.82 -5.80
N LEU A 415 -40.02 14.64 -6.11
CA LEU A 415 -39.86 15.93 -6.74
C LEU A 415 -39.63 17.07 -5.74
N ARG A 416 -39.45 16.79 -4.44
CA ARG A 416 -39.10 17.80 -3.43
C ARG A 416 -37.60 17.85 -3.15
N ASN A 417 -37.09 18.98 -2.65
CA ASN A 417 -35.67 19.18 -2.29
C ASN A 417 -35.44 19.86 -0.93
N ASP A 418 -36.47 20.00 -0.11
CA ASP A 418 -36.40 20.70 1.18
C ASP A 418 -35.61 19.94 2.26
N HIS A 419 -35.57 18.60 2.19
CA HIS A 419 -34.85 17.76 3.15
C HIS A 419 -34.08 16.65 2.44
N SER A 420 -32.87 16.34 2.93
CA SER A 420 -32.04 15.30 2.31
C SER A 420 -32.40 13.87 2.71
N GLU A 421 -33.14 13.71 3.81
CA GLU A 421 -33.61 12.42 4.31
C GLU A 421 -35.06 12.56 4.74
N ILE A 422 -35.93 11.70 4.23
CA ILE A 422 -37.35 11.66 4.55
C ILE A 422 -37.75 10.21 4.85
N ALA A 423 -38.61 10.02 5.83
CA ALA A 423 -39.36 8.78 6.02
C ALA A 423 -40.85 9.05 5.84
N LEU A 424 -41.50 8.24 5.01
CA LEU A 424 -42.94 8.25 4.79
C LEU A 424 -43.56 7.06 5.52
N ARG A 425 -44.53 7.32 6.40
CA ARG A 425 -45.24 6.31 7.19
C ARG A 425 -46.73 6.58 7.14
N SER A 426 -47.49 5.76 6.42
CA SER A 426 -48.91 6.01 6.15
C SER A 426 -49.16 7.44 5.59
N THR A 427 -49.61 8.39 6.42
CA THR A 427 -49.82 9.80 6.06
C THR A 427 -48.74 10.76 6.58
N LEU A 428 -47.80 10.28 7.39
CA LEU A 428 -46.76 11.09 8.00
C LEU A 428 -45.53 11.22 7.12
N ARG A 429 -45.04 12.46 7.01
CA ARG A 429 -43.76 12.81 6.42
C ARG A 429 -42.81 13.24 7.53
N LEU A 430 -41.72 12.50 7.73
CA LEU A 430 -40.82 12.69 8.86
C LEU A 430 -39.41 13.00 8.35
N ALA A 431 -38.68 13.88 9.06
CA ALA A 431 -37.26 14.12 8.82
C ALA A 431 -36.43 13.93 10.11
N PRO A 432 -35.16 13.52 9.99
CA PRO A 432 -34.30 13.35 11.16
C PRO A 432 -33.84 14.74 11.62
N MET A 433 -34.24 15.12 12.83
CA MET A 433 -33.80 16.35 13.48
C MET A 433 -32.84 16.02 14.60
N LEU A 434 -31.74 16.77 14.68
CA LEU A 434 -30.88 16.72 15.84
C LEU A 434 -31.56 17.55 16.94
N ILE A 435 -32.02 16.90 17.99
CA ILE A 435 -32.53 17.58 19.18
C ILE A 435 -31.52 17.42 20.31
N ASP A 436 -31.32 18.49 21.06
CA ASP A 436 -30.61 18.40 22.33
C ASP A 436 -31.40 17.46 23.23
N THR A 437 -30.76 16.40 23.71
CA THR A 437 -31.40 15.53 24.68
C THR A 437 -31.38 16.29 26.01
N PRO A 438 -32.52 16.62 26.64
CA PRO A 438 -32.52 17.13 28.01
C PRO A 438 -32.22 15.96 28.95
N GLY A 439 -31.01 15.42 28.83
CA GLY A 439 -30.42 14.58 29.83
C GLY A 439 -29.93 15.49 30.94
N THR A 440 -30.28 15.14 32.17
CA THR A 440 -29.54 15.51 33.37
C THR A 440 -28.04 15.35 33.08
N ALA A 441 -27.43 16.41 32.57
CA ALA A 441 -26.04 16.70 32.83
C ALA A 441 -25.98 16.92 34.34
N GLY A 442 -26.02 15.80 35.09
CA GLY A 442 -25.37 15.76 36.38
C GLY A 442 -24.03 16.44 36.15
N LYS A 443 -23.61 17.24 37.12
CA LYS A 443 -22.37 18.01 37.11
C LYS A 443 -21.08 17.18 36.87
N ALA A 444 -21.20 15.96 36.34
CA ALA A 444 -20.20 15.16 35.66
C ALA A 444 -20.24 15.38 34.13
N GLY A 445 -20.14 16.64 33.67
CA GLY A 445 -19.41 16.85 32.42
C GLY A 445 -17.96 16.40 32.61
N LEU A 446 -17.06 16.71 31.67
CA LEU A 446 -15.60 16.60 31.93
C LEU A 446 -15.14 17.36 33.22
N THR A 447 -16.02 18.09 33.88
CA THR A 447 -15.90 18.57 35.28
C THR A 447 -15.66 17.46 36.31
N GLY A 448 -15.89 16.18 35.98
CA GLY A 448 -15.48 15.04 36.83
C GLY A 448 -14.00 14.68 36.74
N LEU A 449 -13.24 15.27 35.82
CA LEU A 449 -11.77 15.19 35.80
C LEU A 449 -11.19 16.22 36.79
N THR A 450 -11.58 16.13 38.06
CA THR A 450 -10.95 16.92 39.12
C THR A 450 -9.74 16.17 39.64
N GLY A 451 -8.56 16.63 39.21
CA GLY A 451 -7.24 16.15 39.61
C GLY A 451 -6.18 16.75 38.68
N PRO A 452 -4.89 16.82 39.07
CA PRO A 452 -3.86 17.33 38.17
C PRO A 452 -3.73 16.38 36.97
N LEU A 453 -4.31 16.77 35.84
CA LEU A 453 -4.09 16.11 34.55
C LEU A 453 -2.66 16.46 34.13
N ASP A 454 -1.70 15.56 34.29
CA ASP A 454 -0.31 15.86 33.94
C ASP A 454 -0.09 15.57 32.44
N THR A 455 -0.40 14.36 31.99
CA THR A 455 -0.37 13.97 30.57
C THR A 455 -1.71 13.39 30.09
N VAL A 456 -2.27 13.93 29.01
CA VAL A 456 -3.47 13.43 28.31
C VAL A 456 -3.08 12.88 26.94
N VAL A 457 -3.53 11.68 26.60
CA VAL A 457 -3.32 11.09 25.27
C VAL A 457 -4.62 11.15 24.47
N ILE A 458 -4.59 11.71 23.27
CA ILE A 458 -5.78 11.80 22.39
C ILE A 458 -5.49 11.02 21.11
N GLY A 459 -6.21 9.93 20.89
CA GLY A 459 -6.13 9.12 19.69
C GLY A 459 -7.21 9.49 18.67
N GLY A 460 -6.81 9.70 17.42
CA GLY A 460 -7.73 9.89 16.29
C GLY A 460 -7.96 11.36 15.91
N GLY A 461 -7.46 11.72 14.72
CA GLY A 461 -7.81 12.93 13.97
C GLY A 461 -7.27 14.25 14.54
N THR A 462 -6.43 14.95 13.77
CA THR A 462 -5.91 16.30 14.10
C THR A 462 -6.88 17.42 13.66
N GLY A 463 -8.18 17.10 13.54
CA GLY A 463 -9.22 18.01 13.04
C GLY A 463 -9.81 18.91 14.14
N GLY A 464 -10.86 19.68 13.80
CA GLY A 464 -11.45 20.69 14.70
C GLY A 464 -11.90 20.17 16.08
N ILE A 465 -12.34 18.92 16.18
CA ILE A 465 -12.67 18.28 17.47
C ILE A 465 -11.44 18.17 18.37
N ALA A 466 -10.29 17.76 17.84
CA ALA A 466 -9.07 17.62 18.62
C ALA A 466 -8.60 18.98 19.17
N ALA A 467 -8.71 20.05 18.38
CA ALA A 467 -8.41 21.41 18.86
C ALA A 467 -9.30 21.80 20.06
N ARG A 468 -10.60 21.54 19.98
CA ARG A 468 -11.54 21.78 21.10
C ARG A 468 -11.26 20.90 22.31
N MET A 469 -10.86 19.65 22.09
CA MET A 469 -10.47 18.75 23.18
C MET A 469 -9.19 19.20 23.87
N ILE A 470 -8.17 19.65 23.12
CA ILE A 470 -6.94 20.23 23.67
C ILE A 470 -7.27 21.45 24.53
N GLU A 471 -8.06 22.40 24.02
CA GLU A 471 -8.51 23.58 24.77
C GLU A 471 -9.24 23.20 26.07
N ARG A 472 -10.05 22.13 26.02
CA ARG A 472 -10.78 21.66 27.20
C ARG A 472 -9.85 20.97 28.19
N CYS A 473 -8.91 20.15 27.73
CA CYS A 473 -7.95 19.47 28.60
C CYS A 473 -7.04 20.49 29.30
N ALA A 474 -6.50 21.46 28.56
CA ALA A 474 -5.66 22.52 29.11
C ALA A 474 -6.40 23.34 30.19
N ARG A 475 -7.66 23.70 29.94
CA ARG A 475 -8.51 24.39 30.95
C ARG A 475 -8.76 23.57 32.21
N ASN A 476 -8.69 22.24 32.13
CA ASN A 476 -8.80 21.36 33.29
C ASN A 476 -7.43 20.96 33.88
N GLY A 477 -6.36 21.67 33.51
CA GLY A 477 -5.04 21.53 34.12
C GLY A 477 -4.07 20.59 33.39
N ALA A 478 -4.41 20.10 32.19
CA ALA A 478 -3.49 19.30 31.36
C ALA A 478 -2.21 20.08 31.07
N ARG A 479 -1.06 19.61 31.58
CA ARG A 479 0.26 20.19 31.26
C ARG A 479 0.83 19.68 29.94
N ARG A 480 0.48 18.44 29.58
CA ARG A 480 0.93 17.79 28.35
C ARG A 480 -0.24 17.09 27.66
N VAL A 481 -0.34 17.26 26.35
CA VAL A 481 -1.26 16.52 25.48
C VAL A 481 -0.48 15.83 24.38
N VAL A 482 -0.63 14.51 24.24
CA VAL A 482 0.01 13.70 23.19
C VAL A 482 -1.05 13.26 22.17
N LEU A 483 -0.96 13.81 20.97
CA LEU A 483 -1.80 13.48 19.83
C LEU A 483 -1.28 12.23 19.11
N VAL A 484 -2.09 11.19 19.05
CA VAL A 484 -1.73 9.92 18.43
C VAL A 484 -2.41 9.78 17.08
N ALA A 485 -1.61 9.68 16.02
CA ALA A 485 -2.10 9.53 14.66
C ALA A 485 -1.14 8.69 13.80
N ARG A 486 -1.67 8.07 12.73
CA ARG A 486 -0.88 7.29 11.77
C ARG A 486 0.09 8.14 10.95
N ASN A 487 -0.30 9.38 10.69
CA ASN A 487 0.47 10.38 9.93
C ASN A 487 0.68 11.63 10.79
N PRO A 488 1.78 12.37 10.59
CA PRO A 488 1.98 13.66 11.23
C PRO A 488 0.88 14.65 10.80
N PRO A 489 0.47 15.57 11.70
CA PRO A 489 -0.47 16.63 11.34
C PRO A 489 0.13 17.53 10.24
N VAL A 490 -0.72 17.98 9.31
CA VAL A 490 -0.32 18.88 8.21
C VAL A 490 0.15 20.25 8.74
N GLN A 491 -0.36 20.68 9.90
CA GLN A 491 0.09 21.87 10.62
C GLN A 491 0.30 21.56 12.11
N PRO A 492 1.33 22.12 12.76
CA PRO A 492 1.52 21.97 14.20
C PRO A 492 0.28 22.48 14.96
N VAL A 493 -0.28 21.66 15.84
CA VAL A 493 -1.39 22.08 16.69
C VAL A 493 -0.79 22.77 17.92
N ALA A 494 -0.88 24.10 17.95
CA ALA A 494 -0.41 24.87 19.10
C ALA A 494 -1.29 24.60 20.33
N GLY A 495 -0.65 24.37 21.48
CA GLY A 495 -1.32 24.24 22.76
C GLY A 495 -1.73 25.61 23.33
N PRO A 496 -2.78 25.67 24.15
CA PRO A 496 -3.05 26.83 25.01
C PRO A 496 -1.88 27.09 25.96
N PRO A 497 -1.72 28.33 26.46
CA PRO A 497 -0.68 28.66 27.44
C PRO A 497 -0.68 27.69 28.63
N GLY A 498 0.49 27.13 28.95
CA GLY A 498 0.66 26.16 30.06
C GLY A 498 0.38 24.69 29.69
N CYS A 499 0.03 24.39 28.44
CA CYS A 499 -0.18 23.03 27.95
C CYS A 499 0.73 22.75 26.74
N VAL A 500 1.68 21.83 26.88
CA VAL A 500 2.54 21.37 25.79
C VAL A 500 1.79 20.34 24.95
N VAL A 501 1.64 20.60 23.65
CA VAL A 501 1.01 19.66 22.71
C VAL A 501 2.10 19.02 21.87
N GLU A 502 2.13 17.70 21.87
CA GLU A 502 3.08 16.89 21.11
C GLU A 502 2.32 15.88 20.26
N TRP A 503 2.98 15.36 19.24
CA TRP A 503 2.45 14.31 18.40
C TRP A 503 3.31 13.05 18.50
N ALA A 504 2.66 11.89 18.41
CA ALA A 504 3.30 10.59 18.34
C ALA A 504 2.70 9.74 17.22
N GLN A 505 3.56 9.14 16.39
CA GLN A 505 3.14 8.24 15.33
C GLN A 505 2.82 6.84 15.87
N ALA A 506 1.56 6.45 15.81
CA ALA A 506 1.13 5.10 16.11
C ALA A 506 -0.20 4.77 15.41
N ASP A 507 -0.30 3.55 14.88
CA ASP A 507 -1.57 2.91 14.60
C ASP A 507 -2.06 2.18 15.86
N VAL A 508 -3.11 2.70 16.49
CA VAL A 508 -3.68 2.11 17.71
C VAL A 508 -4.28 0.71 17.50
N ALA A 509 -4.46 0.27 16.26
CA ALA A 509 -4.83 -1.11 15.93
C ALA A 509 -3.62 -2.06 15.90
N VAL A 510 -2.39 -1.53 15.87
CA VAL A 510 -1.15 -2.32 15.83
C VAL A 510 -0.53 -2.38 17.23
N ARG A 511 -0.46 -3.58 17.80
CA ARG A 511 0.06 -3.79 19.17
C ARG A 511 1.48 -3.23 19.37
N ALA A 512 2.37 -3.46 18.43
CA ALA A 512 3.76 -2.98 18.51
C ALA A 512 3.86 -1.44 18.55
N ASP A 513 2.94 -0.76 17.87
CA ASP A 513 2.86 0.70 17.86
C ASP A 513 2.37 1.25 19.20
N VAL A 514 1.36 0.60 19.79
CA VAL A 514 0.89 0.93 21.14
C VAL A 514 1.97 0.67 22.19
N GLU A 515 2.72 -0.43 22.08
CA GLU A 515 3.84 -0.74 22.99
C GLU A 515 5.01 0.27 22.85
N ARG A 516 5.26 0.77 21.63
CA ARG A 516 6.24 1.85 21.40
C ARG A 516 5.76 3.17 21.99
N LEU A 517 4.50 3.54 21.75
CA LEU A 517 3.87 4.73 22.31
C LEU A 517 3.90 4.70 23.84
N ALA A 518 3.49 3.59 24.45
CA ALA A 518 3.48 3.42 25.91
C ALA A 518 4.86 3.59 26.54
N ARG A 519 5.93 3.14 25.86
CA ARG A 519 7.32 3.34 26.30
C ARG A 519 7.81 4.78 26.16
N SER A 520 7.24 5.54 25.23
CA SER A 520 7.60 6.96 25.01
C SER A 520 6.91 7.92 25.98
N LEU A 521 5.83 7.48 26.63
CA LEU A 521 5.11 8.27 27.62
C LEU A 521 5.81 8.17 28.99
N PRO A 522 5.86 9.25 29.79
CA PRO A 522 6.51 9.19 31.09
C PRO A 522 5.76 8.22 32.00
N GLN A 523 6.50 7.27 32.61
CA GLN A 523 5.91 6.26 33.49
C GLN A 523 5.13 6.93 34.65
N GLY A 524 3.88 6.50 34.86
CA GLY A 524 3.03 6.98 35.96
C GLY A 524 2.33 8.34 35.73
N SER A 525 2.46 8.97 34.56
CA SER A 525 1.97 10.34 34.31
C SER A 525 0.77 10.47 33.37
N VAL A 526 0.32 9.38 32.74
CA VAL A 526 -0.86 9.41 31.85
C VAL A 526 -2.12 9.47 32.69
N SER A 527 -2.68 10.67 32.80
CA SER A 527 -3.89 10.93 33.59
C SER A 527 -5.17 10.56 32.85
N LEU A 528 -5.15 10.59 31.51
CA LEU A 528 -6.34 10.32 30.69
C LEU A 528 -5.96 9.88 29.28
N VAL A 529 -6.74 8.92 28.73
CA VAL A 529 -6.69 8.55 27.31
C VAL A 529 -8.07 8.81 26.70
N ILE A 530 -8.12 9.59 25.62
CA ILE A 530 -9.32 9.95 24.89
C ILE A 530 -9.25 9.31 23.50
N ALA A 531 -10.24 8.49 23.16
CA ALA A 531 -10.43 8.01 21.79
C ALA A 531 -11.42 8.94 21.07
N ALA A 532 -10.92 9.76 20.16
CA ALA A 532 -11.73 10.63 19.31
C ALA A 532 -11.97 9.93 17.95
N PRO A 533 -13.22 9.61 17.57
CA PRO A 533 -13.51 9.20 16.20
C PRO A 533 -13.22 10.36 15.24
N GLY A 534 -12.67 10.04 14.07
CA GLY A 534 -12.21 11.01 13.08
C GLY A 534 -13.27 12.01 12.63
N SER A 535 -12.82 13.26 12.47
CA SER A 535 -13.42 14.38 11.72
C SER A 535 -14.95 14.41 11.61
N PHE A 536 -15.63 15.10 12.53
CA PHE A 536 -16.74 15.96 12.09
C PHE A 536 -16.16 17.29 11.65
N ALA A 537 -16.25 17.59 10.37
CA ALA A 537 -16.18 18.96 9.89
C ALA A 537 -17.46 19.65 10.36
N THR A 538 -17.40 20.34 11.50
CA THR A 538 -18.45 21.31 11.87
C THR A 538 -18.34 22.49 10.91
N ARG A 539 -19.40 22.75 10.16
CA ARG A 539 -19.62 24.05 9.51
C ARG A 539 -19.72 25.15 10.56
#